data_AF-A0A2T0ALN6-F1
#
_entry.id   AF-A0A2T0ALN6-F1
#
_cell.length_a   1.000
_cell.length_b   1.000
_cell.length_c   1.000
_cell.angle_alpha   90.00
_cell.angle_beta   90.00
_cell.angle_gamma   90.00
#
_symmetry.space_group_name_H-M   'P 1'
#
loop_
_entity.id
_entity.type
_entity.pdbx_description
1 polymer ?
#
loop_
_entity_poly.entity_id
_entity_poly.type
_entity_poly.pdbx_seq_one_letter_code
_entity_poly.pdbx_strand_id
1 'polypeptide(L)'
;MLFSSKQVSRGRKIVNAGIIILIFLLLTDIALSLVYNGIKGLTRKTFISGIILFNIFLYCKGNRIAFIITMFLLSGVYIFIFGLLPAYLVLGLLRVLNVLDSFGGALYLVVPAIIITAVSILIFKTEFYDDVLAFKTCWLEKIKN
;
A
#
# COMPACT_ATOMS: atom_id res chain seq x y z
N MET A 1 -4.54 6.02 24.72
CA MET A 1 -4.31 4.56 24.81
C MET A 1 -2.81 4.33 24.96
N LEU A 2 -2.39 3.64 26.01
CA LEU A 2 -1.01 3.16 26.14
C LEU A 2 -0.89 1.87 25.32
N PHE A 3 -0.32 1.98 24.12
CA PHE A 3 -0.05 0.81 23.29
C PHE A 3 1.10 -0.01 23.87
N SER A 4 1.04 -1.33 23.76
CA SER A 4 2.13 -2.19 24.22
C SER A 4 3.37 -2.04 23.33
N SER A 5 4.57 -2.21 23.91
CA SER A 5 5.83 -2.20 23.14
C SER A 5 5.87 -3.26 22.03
N LYS A 6 5.17 -4.40 22.24
CA LYS A 6 4.97 -5.45 21.23
C LYS A 6 4.15 -4.96 20.04
N GLN A 7 3.02 -4.29 20.28
CA GLN A 7 2.18 -3.70 19.22
C GLN A 7 2.96 -2.66 18.41
N VAL A 8 3.72 -1.77 19.07
CA VAL A 8 4.58 -0.78 18.40
C VAL A 8 5.64 -1.46 17.52
N SER A 9 6.22 -2.58 17.97
CA SER A 9 7.20 -3.35 17.19
C SER A 9 6.56 -4.00 15.95
N ARG A 10 5.37 -4.61 16.10
CA ARG A 10 4.62 -5.18 14.97
C ARG A 10 4.24 -4.09 13.95
N GLY A 11 3.70 -2.97 14.43
CA GLY A 11 3.39 -1.81 13.59
C GLY A 11 4.58 -1.27 12.82
N ARG A 12 5.76 -1.18 13.46
CA ARG A 12 7.01 -0.79 12.79
C ARG A 12 7.37 -1.74 11.65
N LYS A 13 7.26 -3.06 11.88
CA LYS A 13 7.56 -4.07 10.85
C LYS A 13 6.59 -3.95 9.66
N ILE A 14 5.30 -3.77 9.94
CA ILE A 14 4.25 -3.58 8.93
C ILE A 14 4.53 -2.35 8.08
N VAL A 15 4.82 -1.21 8.71
CA VAL A 15 5.13 0.05 8.02
C VAL A 15 6.42 -0.07 7.21
N ASN A 16 7.47 -0.66 7.76
CA ASN A 16 8.72 -0.87 7.02
C ASN A 16 8.53 -1.76 5.79
N ALA A 17 7.73 -2.83 5.89
CA ALA A 17 7.40 -3.67 4.75
C ALA A 17 6.62 -2.86 3.68
N GLY A 18 5.65 -2.05 4.10
CA GLY A 18 4.91 -1.17 3.20
C GLY A 18 5.81 -0.17 2.47
N ILE A 19 6.82 0.39 3.15
CA ILE A 19 7.80 1.31 2.56
C ILE A 19 8.67 0.60 1.51
N ILE A 20 9.14 -0.61 1.80
CA ILE A 20 9.93 -1.40 0.84
C ILE A 20 9.11 -1.66 -0.42
N ILE A 21 7.83 -2.05 -0.27
CA ILE A 21 6.94 -2.28 -1.41
C ILE A 21 6.70 -0.99 -2.19
N LEU A 22 6.48 0.14 -1.50
CA LEU A 22 6.31 1.44 -2.14
C LEU A 22 7.56 1.83 -2.96
N ILE A 23 8.76 1.65 -2.42
CA ILE A 23 10.01 1.87 -3.16
C ILE A 23 10.09 0.98 -4.39
N PHE A 24 9.77 -0.31 -4.25
CA PHE A 24 9.79 -1.26 -5.36
C PHE A 24 8.81 -0.87 -6.48
N LEU A 25 7.59 -0.46 -6.12
CA LEU A 25 6.58 0.02 -7.07
C LEU A 25 7.07 1.28 -7.82
N LEU A 26 7.67 2.23 -7.11
CA LEU A 26 8.21 3.46 -7.72
C LEU A 26 9.35 3.16 -8.69
N LEU A 27 10.28 2.27 -8.31
CA LEU A 27 11.38 1.86 -9.18
C LEU A 27 10.87 1.13 -10.43
N THR A 28 9.85 0.27 -10.26
CA THR A 28 9.24 -0.46 -11.38
C THR A 28 8.54 0.49 -12.35
N ASP A 29 7.80 1.49 -11.84
CA ASP A 29 7.15 2.50 -12.69
C ASP A 29 8.16 3.36 -13.46
N ILE A 30 9.29 3.71 -12.84
CA ILE A 30 10.40 4.41 -13.51
C ILE A 30 11.00 3.53 -14.61
N ALA A 31 11.29 2.26 -14.32
CA ALA A 31 11.87 1.32 -15.29
C ALA A 31 10.94 1.09 -16.48
N LEU A 32 9.65 0.85 -16.23
CA LEU A 32 8.64 0.70 -17.29
C LEU A 32 8.51 1.98 -18.12
N SER A 33 8.47 3.15 -17.48
CA SER A 33 8.40 4.42 -18.20
C SER A 33 9.60 4.64 -19.12
N LEU A 34 10.79 4.18 -18.71
CA LEU A 34 12.02 4.27 -19.50
C LEU A 34 12.03 3.30 -20.69
N VAL A 35 11.50 2.08 -20.51
CA VAL A 35 11.39 1.06 -21.58
C VAL A 35 10.32 1.42 -22.61
N TYR A 36 9.14 1.85 -22.18
CA TYR A 36 7.98 2.04 -23.08
C TYR A 36 7.94 3.42 -23.76
N ASN A 37 8.34 4.50 -23.08
CA ASN A 37 8.18 5.87 -23.60
C ASN A 37 9.51 6.54 -24.01
N GLY A 38 10.64 5.88 -23.79
CA GLY A 38 11.97 6.46 -23.98
C GLY A 38 12.19 7.76 -23.17
N ILE A 39 13.21 8.53 -23.54
CA ILE A 39 13.60 9.76 -22.81
C ILE A 39 12.54 10.88 -22.93
N LYS A 40 11.78 10.93 -24.04
CA LYS A 40 10.82 12.01 -24.32
C LYS A 40 9.56 12.00 -23.43
N GLY A 41 9.16 10.84 -22.90
CA GLY A 41 8.04 10.73 -21.94
C GLY A 41 8.47 10.66 -20.47
N LEU A 42 9.77 10.73 -20.20
CA LEU A 42 10.38 10.42 -18.90
C LEU A 42 10.15 11.52 -17.85
N THR A 43 10.03 12.78 -18.28
CA THR A 43 10.23 13.95 -17.40
C THR A 43 9.16 14.11 -16.34
N ARG A 44 7.87 13.91 -16.64
CA ARG A 44 6.81 14.18 -15.66
C ARG A 44 6.63 13.05 -14.64
N LYS A 45 6.56 11.80 -15.10
CA LYS A 45 6.35 10.63 -14.22
C LYS A 45 7.55 10.37 -13.31
N THR A 46 8.76 10.39 -13.87
CA THR A 46 9.99 10.14 -13.10
C THR A 46 10.24 11.23 -12.07
N PHE A 47 9.87 12.48 -12.36
CA PHE A 47 9.97 13.57 -11.40
C PHE A 47 9.03 13.39 -10.20
N ILE A 48 7.77 12.97 -10.44
CA ILE A 48 6.82 12.65 -9.37
C ILE A 48 7.33 11.49 -8.52
N SER A 49 7.76 10.39 -9.15
CA SER A 49 8.32 9.23 -8.45
C SER A 49 9.57 9.58 -7.65
N GLY A 50 10.42 10.47 -8.18
CA GLY A 50 11.59 11.03 -7.48
C GLY A 50 11.23 11.88 -6.27
N ILE A 51 10.21 12.75 -6.36
CA ILE A 51 9.71 13.53 -5.20
C ILE A 51 9.18 12.60 -4.12
N ILE A 52 8.49 11.53 -4.50
CA ILE A 52 7.97 10.55 -3.53
C ILE A 52 9.13 9.83 -2.83
N LEU A 53 10.16 9.38 -3.58
CA LEU A 53 11.36 8.78 -3.01
C LEU A 53 12.10 9.75 -2.06
N PHE A 54 12.19 11.02 -2.42
CA PHE A 54 12.77 12.05 -1.56
C PHE A 54 11.97 12.25 -0.26
N ASN A 55 10.63 12.20 -0.33
CA ASN A 55 9.78 12.24 0.86
C ASN A 55 10.00 11.03 1.77
N ILE A 56 10.14 9.83 1.21
CA ILE A 56 10.46 8.61 1.98
C ILE A 56 11.83 8.75 2.67
N PHE A 57 12.81 9.35 1.99
CA PHE A 57 14.12 9.63 2.59
C PHE A 57 14.01 10.63 3.76
N LEU A 58 13.21 11.69 3.62
CA LEU A 58 12.95 12.64 4.71
C LEU A 58 12.21 12.00 5.89
N TYR A 59 11.34 11.01 5.63
CA TYR A 59 10.74 10.19 6.67
C TYR A 59 11.82 9.45 7.49
N CYS A 60 12.80 8.83 6.83
CA CYS A 60 13.89 8.13 7.52
C CYS A 60 14.74 9.06 8.40
N LYS A 61 14.83 10.35 8.05
CA LYS A 61 15.50 11.39 8.84
C LYS A 61 14.67 11.94 10.01
N GLY A 62 13.44 11.49 10.19
CA GLY A 62 12.57 11.96 11.29
C GLY A 62 11.79 13.24 10.99
N ASN A 63 11.60 13.61 9.72
CA ASN A 63 10.79 14.78 9.38
C ASN A 63 9.29 14.48 9.57
N ARG A 64 8.62 15.28 10.40
CA ARG A 64 7.19 15.15 10.72
C ARG A 64 6.26 15.26 9.51
N ILE A 65 6.52 16.20 8.60
CA ILE A 65 5.67 16.40 7.42
C ILE A 65 5.83 15.22 6.47
N ALA A 66 7.07 14.81 6.23
CA ALA A 66 7.40 13.66 5.39
C ALA A 66 6.77 12.36 5.93
N PHE A 67 6.68 12.19 7.25
CA PHE A 67 6.00 11.07 7.87
C PHE A 67 4.50 11.03 7.58
N ILE A 68 3.81 12.16 7.72
CA ILE A 68 2.36 12.24 7.44
C ILE A 68 2.11 11.87 5.98
N ILE A 69 2.91 12.42 5.06
CA ILE A 69 2.82 12.13 3.62
C ILE A 69 3.12 10.65 3.35
N THR A 70 4.17 10.09 3.95
CA THR A 70 4.56 8.68 3.75
C THR A 70 3.49 7.72 4.29
N MET A 71 2.90 8.01 5.45
CA MET A 71 1.80 7.21 6.00
C MET A 71 0.54 7.28 5.14
N PHE A 72 0.26 8.45 4.54
CA PHE A 72 -0.84 8.59 3.59
C PHE A 72 -0.60 7.74 2.32
N LEU A 73 0.59 7.81 1.74
CA LEU A 73 0.95 6.99 0.58
C LEU A 73 0.88 5.48 0.90
N LEU A 74 1.34 5.08 2.08
CA LEU A 74 1.25 3.70 2.54
C LEU A 74 -0.21 3.21 2.61
N SER A 75 -1.15 4.06 3.04
CA SER A 75 -2.57 3.67 3.08
C SER A 75 -3.10 3.28 1.70
N GLY A 76 -2.69 4.01 0.65
CA GLY A 76 -3.02 3.66 -0.74
C GLY A 76 -2.40 2.33 -1.15
N VAL A 77 -1.14 2.09 -0.78
CA VAL A 77 -0.45 0.80 -1.03
C VAL A 77 -1.20 -0.36 -0.35
N TYR A 78 -1.65 -0.19 0.89
CA TYR A 78 -2.41 -1.23 1.58
C TYR A 78 -3.76 -1.51 0.93
N ILE A 79 -4.52 -0.48 0.54
CA ILE A 79 -5.79 -0.65 -0.19
C ILE A 79 -5.54 -1.40 -1.51
N PHE A 80 -4.46 -1.08 -2.20
CA PHE A 80 -4.10 -1.75 -3.44
C PHE A 80 -3.75 -3.23 -3.22
N ILE A 81 -2.87 -3.53 -2.28
CA ILE A 81 -2.38 -4.90 -2.02
C ILE A 81 -3.46 -5.80 -1.44
N PHE A 82 -4.26 -5.29 -0.50
CA PHE A 82 -5.23 -6.09 0.22
C PHE A 82 -6.61 -6.08 -0.45
N GLY A 83 -7.01 -4.98 -1.07
CA GLY A 83 -8.32 -4.88 -1.73
C GLY A 83 -8.26 -5.23 -3.22
N LEU A 84 -7.53 -4.42 -3.98
CA LEU A 84 -7.59 -4.45 -5.45
C LEU A 84 -6.85 -5.64 -6.06
N LEU A 85 -5.62 -5.92 -5.60
CA LEU A 85 -4.78 -6.98 -6.15
C LEU A 85 -5.45 -8.37 -6.02
N PRO A 86 -5.99 -8.79 -4.85
CA PRO A 86 -6.62 -10.09 -4.72
C PRO A 86 -7.91 -10.17 -5.55
N ALA A 87 -8.70 -9.09 -5.58
CA ALA A 87 -9.89 -9.03 -6.42
C ALA A 87 -9.55 -9.21 -7.90
N TYR A 88 -8.50 -8.53 -8.38
CA TYR A 88 -8.06 -8.63 -9.76
C TYR A 88 -7.52 -10.02 -10.11
N LEU A 89 -6.74 -10.64 -9.21
CA LEU A 89 -6.21 -11.99 -9.40
C LEU A 89 -7.33 -13.04 -9.47
N VAL A 90 -8.33 -12.97 -8.57
CA VAL A 90 -9.45 -13.91 -8.59
C VAL A 90 -10.31 -13.70 -9.83
N LEU A 91 -10.61 -12.46 -10.22
CA LEU A 91 -11.34 -12.19 -11.46
C LEU A 91 -10.58 -12.68 -12.69
N GLY A 92 -9.26 -12.47 -12.74
CA GLY A 92 -8.41 -12.98 -13.82
C GLY A 92 -8.45 -14.51 -13.91
N LEU A 93 -8.37 -15.19 -12.77
CA LEU A 93 -8.48 -16.65 -12.70
C LEU A 93 -9.84 -17.15 -13.18
N LEU A 94 -10.93 -16.55 -12.69
CA LEU A 94 -12.29 -16.91 -13.09
C LEU A 94 -12.54 -16.71 -14.59
N ARG A 95 -11.91 -15.68 -15.19
CA ARG A 95 -11.95 -15.45 -16.62
C ARG A 95 -11.19 -16.54 -17.39
N VAL A 96 -9.99 -16.90 -16.95
CA VAL A 96 -9.21 -18.00 -17.59
C VAL A 96 -9.95 -19.34 -17.51
N LEU A 97 -10.71 -19.56 -16.45
CA LEU A 97 -11.52 -20.77 -16.26
C LEU A 97 -12.88 -20.74 -17.00
N ASN A 98 -13.18 -19.69 -17.79
CA ASN A 98 -14.49 -19.48 -18.45
C ASN A 98 -15.71 -19.48 -17.50
N VAL A 99 -15.49 -19.36 -16.18
CA VAL A 99 -16.57 -19.27 -15.19
C VAL A 99 -17.22 -17.88 -15.26
N LEU A 100 -16.44 -16.86 -15.54
CA LEU A 100 -16.93 -15.48 -15.56
C LEU A 100 -17.90 -15.24 -16.73
N ASP A 101 -17.59 -15.81 -17.90
CA ASP A 101 -18.42 -15.67 -19.10
C ASP A 101 -19.71 -16.52 -19.05
N SER A 102 -19.74 -17.56 -18.21
CA SER A 102 -20.89 -18.47 -18.07
C SER A 102 -21.95 -17.99 -17.07
N PHE A 103 -21.58 -17.17 -16.09
CA PHE A 103 -22.50 -16.63 -15.07
C PHE A 103 -22.86 -15.15 -15.30
N GLY A 104 -22.39 -14.56 -16.39
CA GLY A 104 -22.69 -13.19 -16.81
C GLY A 104 -22.06 -12.10 -15.94
N GLY A 105 -22.39 -10.84 -16.25
CA GLY A 105 -21.78 -9.64 -15.67
C GLY A 105 -21.87 -9.51 -14.14
N ALA A 106 -22.76 -10.24 -13.47
CA ALA A 106 -22.98 -10.14 -12.03
C ALA A 106 -21.78 -10.60 -11.19
N LEU A 107 -21.03 -11.62 -11.64
CA LEU A 107 -19.84 -12.09 -10.92
C LEU A 107 -18.71 -11.05 -10.87
N TYR A 108 -18.67 -10.13 -11.83
CA TYR A 108 -17.69 -9.03 -11.82
C TYR A 108 -17.88 -8.06 -10.64
N LEU A 109 -19.07 -8.04 -10.04
CA LEU A 109 -19.39 -7.19 -8.89
C LEU A 109 -19.38 -7.98 -7.58
N VAL A 110 -19.98 -9.17 -7.58
CA VAL A 110 -20.14 -9.99 -6.38
C VAL A 110 -18.78 -10.50 -5.86
N VAL A 111 -17.90 -10.95 -6.76
CA VAL A 111 -16.60 -11.54 -6.37
C VAL A 111 -15.69 -10.50 -5.71
N PRO A 112 -15.48 -9.29 -6.28
CA PRO A 112 -14.73 -8.24 -5.59
C PRO A 112 -15.34 -7.85 -4.24
N ALA A 113 -16.67 -7.76 -4.14
CA ALA A 113 -17.33 -7.39 -2.89
C ALA A 113 -17.08 -8.41 -1.76
N ILE A 114 -17.14 -9.71 -2.08
CA ILE A 114 -16.84 -10.78 -1.12
C ILE A 114 -15.37 -10.70 -0.67
N ILE A 115 -14.44 -10.50 -1.62
CA ILE A 115 -13.00 -10.43 -1.32
C ILE A 115 -12.71 -9.23 -0.43
N ILE A 116 -13.21 -8.04 -0.77
CA ILE A 116 -13.02 -6.83 0.04
C ILE A 116 -13.57 -7.03 1.46
N THR A 117 -14.75 -7.65 1.58
CA THR A 117 -15.37 -7.93 2.88
C THR A 117 -14.53 -8.92 3.70
N ALA A 118 -14.12 -10.05 3.10
CA ALA A 118 -13.32 -11.07 3.77
C ALA A 118 -11.96 -10.53 4.23
N VAL A 119 -11.29 -9.76 3.37
CA VAL A 119 -10.01 -9.13 3.70
C VAL A 119 -10.18 -8.08 4.80
N SER A 120 -11.24 -7.28 4.76
CA SER A 120 -11.52 -6.29 5.81
C SER A 120 -11.70 -6.97 7.17
N ILE A 121 -12.47 -8.06 7.22
CA ILE A 121 -12.63 -8.87 8.44
C ILE A 121 -11.29 -9.41 8.95
N LEU A 122 -10.44 -9.91 8.04
CA LEU A 122 -9.11 -10.42 8.39
C LEU A 122 -8.22 -9.33 8.99
N ILE A 123 -8.21 -8.14 8.38
CA ILE A 123 -7.45 -6.96 8.86
C ILE A 123 -7.91 -6.54 10.25
N PHE A 124 -9.23 -6.52 10.51
CA PHE A 124 -9.77 -6.22 11.83
C PHE A 124 -9.39 -7.28 12.86
N LYS A 125 -9.52 -8.55 12.51
CA LYS A 125 -9.22 -9.67 13.41
C LYS A 125 -7.73 -9.78 13.76
N THR A 126 -6.85 -9.30 12.88
CA THR A 126 -5.40 -9.33 13.07
C THR A 126 -4.86 -8.14 13.86
N GLU A 127 -5.72 -7.23 14.34
CA GLU A 127 -5.33 -5.97 15.00
C GLU A 127 -4.39 -5.12 14.13
N PHE A 128 -4.39 -5.33 12.82
CA PHE A 128 -3.43 -4.72 11.90
C PHE A 128 -3.51 -3.20 11.96
N TYR A 129 -4.73 -2.66 12.03
CA TYR A 129 -4.97 -1.24 12.16
C TYR A 129 -4.42 -0.68 13.48
N ASP A 130 -4.66 -1.38 14.59
CA ASP A 130 -4.23 -0.96 15.92
C ASP A 130 -2.71 -1.00 16.06
N ASP A 131 -2.05 -2.00 15.46
CA ASP A 131 -0.59 -2.09 15.40
C ASP A 131 0.01 -0.91 14.61
N VAL A 132 -0.56 -0.57 13.45
CA VAL A 132 -0.11 0.59 12.64
C VAL A 132 -0.38 1.91 13.37
N LEU A 133 -1.52 2.04 14.04
CA LEU A 133 -1.88 3.22 14.83
C LEU A 133 -0.96 3.39 16.05
N ALA A 134 -0.59 2.28 16.71
CA ALA A 134 0.35 2.26 17.82
C ALA A 134 1.71 2.82 17.40
N PHE A 135 2.24 2.33 16.28
CA PHE A 135 3.50 2.81 15.73
C PHE A 135 3.43 4.29 15.37
N LYS A 136 2.34 4.72 14.70
CA LYS A 136 2.14 6.12 14.31
C LYS A 136 2.19 7.07 15.50
N THR A 137 1.47 6.72 16.56
CA THR A 137 1.38 7.52 17.79
C THR A 137 2.74 7.62 18.47
N CYS A 138 3.43 6.49 18.64
CA CYS A 138 4.76 6.46 19.26
C CYS A 138 5.82 7.24 18.45
N TRP A 139 5.77 7.15 17.13
CA TRP A 139 6.71 7.87 16.26
C TRP A 139 6.50 9.39 16.32
N LEU A 140 5.23 9.83 16.36
CA LEU A 140 4.89 11.26 16.49
C LEU A 140 5.32 11.84 17.85
N GLU A 141 5.19 11.09 18.94
CA GLU A 141 5.70 11.51 20.25
C GLU A 141 7.22 11.65 20.24
N LYS A 142 7.93 10.70 19.62
CA LYS A 142 9.40 10.72 19.54
C LYS A 142 9.97 11.93 18.80
N ILE A 143 9.22 12.53 17.88
CA ILE A 143 9.69 13.69 17.11
C ILE A 143 9.20 15.02 17.67
N LYS A 144 8.27 14.98 18.63
CA LYS A 144 7.84 16.16 19.37
C LYS A 144 8.81 16.51 20.51
N ASN A 145 9.49 15.50 21.06
CA ASN A 145 10.51 15.62 22.11
C ASN A 145 11.92 15.65 21.51
#